data_AF-A0AAW1TUT9-F1
#
_entry.id   AF-A0AAW1TUT9-F1
#
_cell.length_a   1.000
_cell.length_b   1.000
_cell.length_c   1.000
_cell.angle_alpha   90.00
_cell.angle_beta   90.00
_cell.angle_gamma   90.00
#
_symmetry.space_group_name_H-M   'P 1'
#
loop_
_entity.id
_entity.type
_entity.pdbx_description
1 polymer ?
#
loop_
_entity_poly.entity_id
_entity_poly.type
_entity_poly.pdbx_seq_one_letter_code
_entity_poly.pdbx_strand_id
1 'polypeptide(L)'
;MLIKISGFIFGIVIFMCLLSFSNAAFKRCFVCRSRGDLGTCKDKFTVNGTIEITVKGVKAVPCASGWCGKILETENQALKEEEYGIATQRLCLQRGPSDSEDRCAYTKWNYRKVLMCFCRGDLCNSSDSVHINKYLLVFISIVSLLRLNFIS
;
A
#
# COMPACT_ATOMS: atom_id res chain seq x y z
N MET A 1 -9.25 -6.24 40.72
CA MET A 1 -8.84 -5.37 39.59
C MET A 1 -7.95 -6.11 38.58
N LEU A 2 -6.84 -6.72 39.02
CA LEU A 2 -5.93 -7.51 38.18
C LEU A 2 -6.60 -8.63 37.36
N ILE A 3 -7.61 -9.33 37.93
CA ILE A 3 -8.35 -10.41 37.25
C ILE A 3 -9.23 -9.89 36.09
N LYS A 4 -9.81 -8.68 36.23
CA LYS A 4 -10.63 -8.06 35.17
C LYS A 4 -9.77 -7.56 34.01
N ILE A 5 -8.58 -7.02 34.30
CA ILE A 5 -7.59 -6.59 33.30
C ILE A 5 -7.06 -7.81 32.54
N SER A 6 -6.78 -8.92 33.24
CA SER A 6 -6.37 -10.18 32.62
C SER A 6 -7.44 -10.72 31.64
N GLY A 7 -8.72 -10.72 32.04
CA GLY A 7 -9.82 -11.14 31.18
C GLY A 7 -10.03 -10.24 29.94
N PHE A 8 -9.83 -8.93 30.09
CA PHE A 8 -9.94 -7.98 28.99
C PHE A 8 -8.79 -8.13 27.98
N ILE A 9 -7.56 -8.29 28.47
CA ILE A 9 -6.39 -8.58 27.61
C ILE A 9 -6.58 -9.91 26.87
N PHE A 10 -7.08 -10.94 27.57
CA PHE A 10 -7.37 -12.24 26.97
C PHE A 10 -8.44 -12.13 25.86
N GLY A 11 -9.49 -11.33 26.10
CA GLY A 11 -10.51 -11.03 25.09
C GLY A 11 -9.96 -10.30 23.85
N ILE A 12 -9.07 -9.33 24.03
CA ILE A 12 -8.40 -8.63 22.92
C ILE A 12 -7.51 -9.58 22.12
N VAL A 13 -6.73 -10.43 22.80
CA VAL A 13 -5.85 -11.42 22.15
C VAL A 13 -6.68 -12.40 21.33
N ILE A 14 -7.80 -12.89 21.87
CA ILE A 14 -8.72 -13.78 21.14
C ILE A 14 -9.33 -13.06 19.93
N PHE A 15 -9.80 -11.83 20.09
CA PHE A 15 -10.38 -11.04 18.99
C PHE A 15 -9.35 -10.79 17.87
N MET A 16 -8.11 -10.44 18.21
CA MET A 16 -7.01 -10.30 17.25
C MET A 16 -6.65 -11.63 16.57
N CYS A 17 -6.70 -12.75 17.30
CA CYS A 17 -6.52 -14.10 16.72
C CYS A 17 -7.63 -14.46 15.73
N LEU A 18 -8.89 -14.12 16.05
CA LEU A 18 -10.03 -14.35 15.15
C LEU A 18 -9.96 -13.48 13.90
N LEU A 19 -9.52 -12.22 14.02
CA LEU A 19 -9.25 -11.35 12.86
C LEU A 19 -8.11 -11.87 11.98
N SER A 20 -7.17 -12.63 12.55
CA SER A 20 -6.06 -13.24 11.82
C SER A 20 -6.51 -14.42 10.93
N PHE A 21 -7.71 -14.97 11.15
CA PHE A 21 -8.22 -16.18 10.48
C PHE A 21 -9.00 -15.93 9.18
N SER A 22 -8.98 -14.71 8.66
CA SER A 22 -9.49 -14.43 7.31
C SER A 22 -8.38 -13.80 6.49
N ASN A 23 -7.98 -14.47 5.41
CA ASN A 23 -7.63 -13.90 4.11
C ASN A 23 -6.84 -14.92 3.25
N ALA A 24 -7.51 -16.00 2.84
CA ALA A 24 -7.19 -16.65 1.56
C ALA A 24 -7.71 -15.78 0.38
N ALA A 25 -7.66 -14.45 0.52
CA ALA A 25 -8.03 -13.52 -0.51
C ALA A 25 -6.90 -13.48 -1.55
N PHE A 26 -7.23 -13.72 -2.82
CA PHE A 26 -6.30 -13.54 -3.93
C PHE A 26 -5.68 -12.16 -3.83
N LYS A 27 -4.35 -12.11 -3.84
CA LYS A 27 -3.61 -10.84 -3.85
C LYS A 27 -3.73 -10.25 -5.24
N ARG A 28 -4.53 -9.19 -5.42
CA ARG A 28 -4.65 -8.48 -6.69
C ARG A 28 -3.78 -7.23 -6.69
N CYS A 29 -3.43 -6.75 -7.87
CA CYS A 29 -2.76 -5.47 -8.05
C CYS A 29 -3.51 -4.63 -9.06
N PHE A 30 -3.49 -3.31 -8.88
CA PHE A 30 -3.87 -2.41 -9.95
C PHE A 30 -2.82 -2.47 -11.06
N VAL A 31 -3.28 -2.54 -12.31
CA VAL A 31 -2.46 -2.51 -13.52
C VAL A 31 -2.98 -1.39 -14.41
N CYS A 32 -2.15 -0.37 -14.59
CA CYS A 32 -2.47 0.81 -15.39
C CYS A 32 -1.19 1.56 -15.76
N ARG A 33 -1.29 2.44 -16.76
CA ARG A 33 -0.26 3.41 -17.09
C ARG A 33 -0.90 4.68 -17.64
N SER A 34 -0.50 5.83 -17.13
CA SER A 34 -0.92 7.13 -17.66
C SER A 34 0.16 8.18 -17.46
N ARG A 35 0.05 9.29 -18.19
CA ARG A 35 0.92 10.47 -18.05
C ARG A 35 0.13 11.68 -17.60
N GLY A 36 0.78 12.53 -16.82
CA GLY A 36 0.24 13.81 -16.36
C GLY A 36 -1.02 13.69 -15.49
N ASP A 37 -1.58 14.85 -15.15
CA ASP A 37 -2.67 14.96 -14.18
C ASP A 37 -4.04 14.53 -14.72
N LEU A 38 -4.17 14.32 -16.03
CA LEU A 38 -5.41 13.82 -16.65
C LEU A 38 -5.48 12.28 -16.67
N GLY A 39 -4.39 11.61 -16.32
CA GLY A 39 -4.30 10.16 -16.32
C GLY A 39 -5.08 9.47 -15.21
N THR A 40 -5.79 8.38 -15.51
CA THR A 40 -6.53 7.56 -14.52
C THR A 40 -5.61 6.72 -13.62
N CYS A 41 -4.33 6.59 -13.97
CA CYS A 41 -3.29 5.92 -13.19
C CYS A 41 -2.43 6.92 -12.40
N LYS A 42 -2.88 8.16 -12.21
CA LYS A 42 -2.11 9.18 -11.46
C LYS A 42 -2.13 8.95 -9.95
N ASP A 43 -1.44 9.84 -9.25
CA ASP A 43 -1.54 10.04 -7.81
C ASP A 43 -2.19 11.40 -7.52
N LYS A 44 -3.07 11.53 -6.53
CA LYS A 44 -3.67 10.49 -5.68
C LYS A 44 -4.55 9.53 -6.49
N PHE A 45 -4.49 8.25 -6.14
CA PHE A 45 -5.28 7.21 -6.81
C PHE A 45 -6.71 7.17 -6.29
N THR A 46 -7.70 7.24 -7.18
CA THR A 46 -9.12 7.36 -6.82
C THR A 46 -9.96 6.13 -7.16
N VAL A 47 -9.34 5.06 -7.69
CA VAL A 47 -10.06 3.87 -8.14
C VAL A 47 -10.18 2.85 -7.01
N ASN A 48 -11.41 2.40 -6.73
CA ASN A 48 -11.73 1.40 -5.72
C ASN A 48 -11.61 -0.04 -6.25
N GLY A 49 -11.32 -0.98 -5.34
CA GLY A 49 -11.01 -2.39 -5.64
C GLY A 49 -12.14 -3.30 -6.12
N THR A 50 -13.34 -2.75 -6.31
CA THR A 50 -14.54 -3.46 -6.78
C THR A 50 -14.85 -3.20 -8.25
N ILE A 51 -14.09 -2.31 -8.90
CA ILE A 51 -14.47 -1.74 -10.18
C ILE A 51 -13.65 -2.37 -11.30
N GLU A 52 -14.12 -3.49 -11.84
CA GLU A 52 -13.57 -4.08 -13.06
C GLU A 52 -14.20 -3.48 -14.33
N ILE A 53 -15.23 -2.62 -14.19
CA ILE A 53 -16.07 -2.15 -15.31
C ILE A 53 -16.02 -0.63 -15.54
N THR A 54 -15.80 0.21 -14.52
CA THR A 54 -16.11 1.66 -14.64
C THR A 54 -14.96 2.57 -15.04
N VAL A 55 -13.68 2.17 -14.93
CA VAL A 55 -12.54 3.07 -15.22
C VAL A 55 -11.69 2.56 -16.39
N LYS A 56 -11.81 3.23 -17.54
CA LYS A 56 -11.02 2.93 -18.73
C LYS A 56 -9.53 3.03 -18.43
N GLY A 57 -8.79 1.95 -18.69
CA GLY A 57 -7.33 1.89 -18.56
C GLY A 57 -6.79 1.48 -17.19
N VAL A 58 -7.66 1.14 -16.23
CA VAL A 58 -7.26 0.58 -14.93
C VAL A 58 -7.88 -0.79 -14.74
N LYS A 59 -7.07 -1.80 -14.38
CA LYS A 59 -7.51 -3.17 -14.12
C LYS A 59 -7.03 -3.63 -12.76
N ALA A 60 -7.86 -4.35 -12.03
CA ALA A 60 -7.44 -5.08 -10.84
C ALA A 60 -7.24 -6.55 -11.21
N VAL A 61 -6.00 -7.03 -11.26
CA VAL A 61 -5.70 -8.40 -11.72
C VAL A 61 -5.14 -9.25 -10.59
N PRO A 62 -5.43 -10.57 -10.53
CA PRO A 62 -4.77 -11.47 -9.58
C PRO A 62 -3.26 -11.53 -9.85
N CYS A 63 -2.47 -11.47 -8.78
CA CYS A 63 -1.02 -11.45 -8.83
C CYS A 63 -0.45 -12.64 -8.05
N ALA A 64 0.06 -13.65 -8.77
CA ALA A 64 0.52 -14.91 -8.19
C ALA A 64 1.66 -14.74 -7.15
N SER A 65 2.54 -13.76 -7.35
CA SER A 65 3.61 -13.44 -6.40
C SER A 65 3.08 -12.74 -5.13
N GLY A 66 1.90 -12.14 -5.22
CA GLY A 66 1.34 -11.23 -4.22
C GLY A 66 2.04 -9.86 -4.11
N TRP A 67 2.98 -9.56 -5.01
CA TRP A 67 3.75 -8.33 -5.03
C TRP A 67 3.27 -7.37 -6.10
N CYS A 68 2.96 -6.14 -5.70
CA CYS A 68 2.59 -5.06 -6.60
C CYS A 68 3.73 -4.05 -6.73
N GLY A 69 3.83 -3.45 -7.91
CA GLY A 69 4.75 -2.36 -8.23
C GLY A 69 4.01 -1.07 -8.56
N LYS A 70 4.61 0.05 -8.17
CA LYS A 70 4.26 1.40 -8.63
C LYS A 70 5.55 2.09 -9.09
N ILE A 71 5.54 2.62 -10.31
CA ILE A 71 6.71 3.23 -10.96
C ILE A 71 6.32 4.66 -11.34
N LEU A 72 7.14 5.63 -10.94
CA LEU A 72 7.06 7.01 -11.39
C LEU A 72 8.31 7.31 -12.21
N GLU A 73 8.13 7.71 -13.46
CA GLU A 73 9.22 8.15 -14.33
C GLU A 73 9.79 9.48 -13.82
N THR A 74 10.97 9.42 -13.19
CA THR A 74 11.70 10.60 -12.72
C THR A 74 12.70 10.99 -13.80
N GLU A 75 12.29 11.85 -14.74
CA GLU A 75 13.21 12.31 -15.79
C GLU A 75 14.23 13.32 -15.24
N ASN A 76 15.41 13.35 -15.87
CA ASN A 76 16.37 14.42 -15.66
C ASN A 76 15.72 15.73 -16.16
N GLN A 77 15.42 16.60 -15.20
CA GLN A 77 15.11 18.02 -15.27
C GLN A 77 15.63 18.69 -16.56
N ALA A 78 14.71 19.19 -17.41
CA ALA A 78 14.81 20.44 -18.20
C ALA A 78 14.05 20.43 -19.54
N LEU A 79 13.86 19.28 -20.22
CA LEU A 79 13.49 19.29 -21.65
C LEU A 79 12.17 18.57 -22.01
N LYS A 80 11.51 17.90 -21.05
CA LYS A 80 10.32 17.07 -21.32
C LYS A 80 9.18 17.22 -20.33
N GLU A 81 9.41 17.90 -19.20
CA GLU A 81 8.38 18.16 -18.19
C GLU A 81 7.25 19.02 -18.75
N GLU A 82 7.55 19.96 -19.65
CA GLU A 82 6.55 20.89 -20.20
C GLU A 82 5.63 20.28 -21.27
N GLU A 83 6.02 19.20 -21.97
CA GLU A 83 5.26 18.69 -23.12
C GLU A 83 4.52 17.36 -22.86
N TYR A 84 5.05 16.46 -22.01
CA TYR A 84 4.51 15.09 -21.89
C TYR A 84 4.15 14.63 -20.46
N GLY A 85 4.60 15.33 -19.42
CA GLY A 85 4.30 15.03 -18.01
C GLY A 85 4.89 13.71 -17.48
N ILE A 86 4.97 13.57 -16.15
CA ILE A 86 5.48 12.36 -15.47
C ILE A 86 4.55 11.18 -15.73
N ALA A 87 5.11 10.02 -16.07
CA ALA A 87 4.34 8.79 -16.24
C ALA A 87 4.27 8.01 -14.93
N THR A 88 3.06 7.64 -14.52
CA THR A 88 2.80 6.71 -13.42
C THR A 88 2.33 5.37 -13.99
N GLN A 89 2.97 4.30 -13.55
CA GLN A 89 2.65 2.93 -13.94
C GLN A 89 2.45 2.06 -12.71
N ARG A 90 1.40 1.25 -12.72
CA ARG A 90 1.10 0.22 -11.72
C ARG A 90 1.13 -1.14 -12.37
N LEU A 91 1.71 -2.13 -11.71
CA LEU A 91 1.85 -3.48 -12.24
C LEU A 91 1.83 -4.55 -11.16
N CYS A 92 1.49 -5.78 -11.55
CA CYS A 92 1.81 -6.99 -10.80
C CYS A 92 3.26 -7.40 -11.11
N LEU A 93 4.05 -7.68 -10.09
CA LEU A 93 5.44 -8.10 -10.24
C LEU A 93 5.52 -9.63 -10.36
N GLN A 94 6.36 -10.13 -11.25
CA GLN A 94 6.62 -11.57 -11.36
C GLN A 94 7.33 -12.11 -10.11
N ARG A 95 8.20 -11.31 -9.49
CA ARG A 95 8.93 -11.62 -8.27
C ARG A 95 8.98 -10.40 -7.35
N GLY A 96 8.90 -10.63 -6.05
CA GLY A 96 9.13 -9.59 -5.04
C GLY A 96 10.59 -9.14 -4.95
N PRO A 97 10.87 -8.11 -4.14
CA PRO A 97 12.23 -7.69 -3.84
C PRO A 97 13.00 -8.79 -3.08
N SER A 98 14.33 -8.74 -3.13
CA SER A 98 15.22 -9.77 -2.57
C SER A 98 15.10 -9.95 -1.06
N ASP A 99 14.78 -8.87 -0.34
CA ASP A 99 14.57 -8.85 1.11
C ASP A 99 13.10 -9.03 1.50
N SER A 100 12.18 -9.13 0.54
CA SER A 100 10.74 -9.24 0.80
C SER A 100 10.18 -8.10 1.65
N GLU A 101 10.74 -6.89 1.55
CA GLU A 101 10.26 -5.70 2.27
C GLU A 101 9.53 -4.71 1.35
N ASP A 102 8.48 -4.10 1.89
CA ASP A 102 7.75 -3.00 1.25
C ASP A 102 8.58 -1.72 1.33
N ARG A 103 8.87 -1.09 0.17
CA ARG A 103 9.65 0.17 0.13
C ARG A 103 9.51 0.91 -1.19
N CYS A 104 9.78 2.21 -1.16
CA CYS A 104 10.03 3.03 -2.34
C CYS A 104 11.51 3.39 -2.44
N ALA A 105 12.11 3.23 -3.61
CA ALA A 105 13.50 3.60 -3.85
C ALA A 105 13.70 4.08 -5.29
N TYR A 106 14.63 5.02 -5.48
CA TYR A 106 15.10 5.39 -6.82
C TYR A 106 15.92 4.24 -7.39
N THR A 107 15.53 3.77 -8.57
CA THR A 107 16.19 2.65 -9.25
C THR A 107 16.19 2.85 -10.76
N LYS A 108 16.85 1.95 -11.48
CA LYS A 108 16.85 1.92 -12.94
C LYS A 108 15.87 0.85 -13.40
N TRP A 109 14.79 1.26 -14.08
CA TRP A 109 13.82 0.35 -14.68
C TRP A 109 13.78 0.58 -16.19
N ASN A 110 13.98 -0.48 -16.98
CA ASN A 110 14.05 -0.40 -18.44
C ASN A 110 14.94 0.77 -18.94
N TYR A 111 16.15 0.83 -18.41
CA TYR A 111 17.17 1.85 -18.69
C TYR A 111 16.85 3.30 -18.25
N ARG A 112 15.72 3.54 -17.58
CA ARG A 112 15.32 4.87 -17.09
C ARG A 112 15.46 4.95 -15.58
N LYS A 113 15.84 6.13 -15.06
CA LYS A 113 15.76 6.43 -13.63
C LYS A 113 14.28 6.60 -13.26
N VAL A 114 13.84 5.86 -12.26
CA VAL A 114 12.46 5.88 -11.79
C VAL A 114 12.44 5.84 -10.27
N LEU A 115 11.39 6.39 -9.67
CA LEU A 115 11.02 6.04 -8.31
C LEU A 115 10.13 4.79 -8.39
N MET A 116 10.58 3.69 -7.79
CA MET A 116 9.83 2.44 -7.77
C MET A 116 9.44 2.05 -6.35
N CYS A 117 8.17 1.77 -6.14
CA CYS A 117 7.62 1.26 -4.88
C CYS A 117 7.20 -0.20 -5.03
N PHE A 118 7.57 -1.01 -4.05
CA PHE A 118 7.18 -2.40 -3.87
C PHE A 118 6.24 -2.50 -2.68
N CYS A 119 5.14 -3.24 -2.85
CA CYS A 119 4.26 -3.58 -1.73
C CYS A 119 3.69 -4.98 -1.89
N ARG A 120 3.38 -5.64 -0.76
CA ARG A 120 2.75 -6.97 -0.73
C ARG A 120 1.38 -6.91 -0.09
N GLY A 121 0.33 -7.23 -0.85
CA GLY A 121 -1.05 -7.17 -0.34
C GLY A 121 -2.09 -7.15 -1.44
N ASP A 122 -3.37 -7.26 -1.08
CA ASP A 122 -4.45 -7.02 -2.04
C ASP A 122 -4.54 -5.52 -2.31
N LEU A 123 -4.39 -5.12 -3.58
CA LEU A 123 -4.54 -3.76 -4.09
C LEU A 123 -3.68 -2.70 -3.38
N CYS A 124 -2.55 -3.13 -2.80
CA CYS A 124 -1.66 -2.27 -2.00
C CYS A 124 -1.03 -1.12 -2.80
N ASN A 125 -0.90 -1.28 -4.12
CA ASN A 125 -0.33 -0.26 -5.00
C ASN A 125 -1.32 0.86 -5.38
N SER A 126 -2.46 0.94 -4.69
CA SER A 126 -3.36 2.11 -4.75
C SER A 126 -2.77 3.32 -4.03
N SER A 127 -2.17 3.11 -2.86
CA SER A 127 -1.80 4.19 -1.95
C SER A 127 -0.51 4.90 -2.35
N ASP A 128 -0.41 6.16 -1.96
CA ASP A 128 0.89 6.80 -1.77
C ASP A 128 1.53 6.14 -0.54
N SER A 129 2.83 5.87 -0.57
CA SER A 129 3.52 5.17 0.52
C SER A 129 3.20 5.80 1.88
N VAL A 130 2.32 5.16 2.65
CA VAL A 130 1.97 5.65 3.99
C VAL A 130 3.08 5.20 4.93
N HIS A 131 3.99 6.10 5.26
CA HIS A 131 4.94 5.88 6.35
C HIS A 131 4.17 5.90 7.67
N ILE A 132 3.74 4.73 8.12
CA ILE A 132 3.13 4.58 9.45
C ILE A 132 4.23 4.78 10.49
N ASN A 133 4.14 5.87 11.24
CA ASN A 133 5.05 6.12 12.35
C ASN A 133 4.75 5.11 13.48
N LYS A 134 5.61 4.09 13.61
CA LYS A 134 5.49 3.03 14.62
C LYS A 134 5.40 3.59 16.05
N TYR A 135 6.08 4.71 16.33
CA TYR A 135 6.03 5.34 17.66
C TYR A 135 4.66 5.95 17.97
N LEU A 136 3.97 6.48 16.96
CA LEU A 136 2.62 7.03 17.13
C LEU A 136 1.61 5.92 17.46
N LEU A 137 1.72 4.75 16.82
CA LEU A 137 0.89 3.59 17.14
C LEU A 137 1.11 3.10 18.58
N VAL A 138 2.39 2.99 19.00
CA VAL A 138 2.73 2.62 20.37
C VAL A 138 2.20 3.65 21.37
N PHE A 139 2.35 4.95 21.09
CA PHE A 139 1.82 6.01 21.94
C PHE A 139 0.30 5.93 22.10
N ILE A 140 -0.46 5.77 21.00
CA ILE A 140 -1.92 5.62 21.04
C ILE A 140 -2.33 4.40 21.87
N SER A 141 -1.62 3.28 21.74
CA SER A 141 -1.90 2.07 22.52
C SER A 141 -1.66 2.26 24.02
N ILE A 142 -0.57 2.95 24.41
CA ILE A 142 -0.26 3.27 25.81
C ILE A 142 -1.30 4.22 26.41
N VAL A 143 -1.67 5.29 25.69
CA VAL A 143 -2.68 6.25 26.15
C VAL A 143 -4.04 5.59 26.34
N SER A 144 -4.41 4.66 25.46
CA SER A 144 -5.66 3.90 25.57
C SER A 144 -5.67 3.00 26.81
N LEU A 145 -4.55 2.35 27.13
CA LEU A 145 -4.38 1.55 28.35
C LEU A 145 -4.42 2.43 29.61
N LEU A 146 -3.81 3.62 29.58
CA LEU A 146 -3.84 4.55 30.71
C LEU A 146 -5.25 5.11 30.96
N ARG A 147 -6.02 5.42 29.91
CA ARG A 147 -7.43 5.83 30.05
C ARG A 147 -8.32 4.74 30.64
N LEU A 148 -8.15 3.49 30.24
CA LEU A 148 -8.90 2.36 30.81
C LEU A 148 -8.62 2.16 32.31
N ASN A 149 -7.39 2.45 32.75
CA ASN A 149 -7.00 2.40 34.16
C ASN A 149 -7.54 3.59 34.98
N PHE A 150 -7.85 4.72 34.35
CA PHE A 150 -8.38 5.93 35.02
C PHE A 150 -9.92 5.97 35.11
N ILE A 151 -10.61 5.19 34.28
CA ILE A 151 -12.08 5.10 34.23
C ILE A 151 -12.62 3.90 35.06
N SER A 152 -11.72 3.01 35.53
CA SER A 152 -12.02 1.93 36.49
C SER A 152 -11.70 2.34 37.93
#